data_AF-A0A7V4F3H5-F1
#
_entry.id   AF-A0A7V4F3H5-F1
#
_cell.length_a   1.000
_cell.length_b   1.000
_cell.length_c   1.000
_cell.angle_alpha   90.00
_cell.angle_beta   90.00
_cell.angle_gamma   90.00
#
_symmetry.space_group_name_H-M   'P 1'
#
loop_
_entity.id
_entity.type
_entity.pdbx_description
1 polymer ?
#
loop_
_entity_poly.entity_id
_entity_poly.type
_entity_poly.pdbx_seq_one_letter_code
_entity_poly.pdbx_strand_id
1 'polypeptide(L)'
;KTWFEPIKVVEITEDKIKLGVPSQFFYEWIEEHYSELLNISIKNVFNKSLQVEYQIVFTNNLKKKNSKVISLPGNNKIPLNQQFIEFDPIEIKERQFESNLNPRYSFDNFITGDSNQLAKSAALAVAENIASTS
;
A
#
# COMPACT_ATOMS: atom_id res chain seq x y z
N LYS A 1 -22.66 -3.49 -0.27
CA LYS A 1 -22.12 -3.53 -1.65
C LYS A 1 -20.82 -2.74 -1.78
N THR A 2 -20.81 -1.46 -1.38
CA THR A 2 -19.67 -0.53 -1.55
C THR A 2 -18.31 -1.02 -1.01
N TRP A 3 -18.29 -1.75 0.11
CA TRP A 3 -17.04 -2.20 0.75
C TRP A 3 -16.56 -3.59 0.32
N PHE A 4 -17.46 -4.44 -0.19
CA PHE A 4 -17.15 -5.83 -0.57
C PHE A 4 -16.87 -5.99 -2.06
N GLU A 5 -17.43 -5.14 -2.91
CA GLU A 5 -17.23 -5.15 -4.35
C GLU A 5 -15.76 -4.99 -4.80
N PRO A 6 -14.91 -4.16 -4.13
CA PRO A 6 -13.50 -4.06 -4.50
C PRO A 6 -12.61 -5.12 -3.84
N ILE A 7 -13.13 -5.95 -2.93
CA ILE A 7 -12.32 -6.98 -2.27
C ILE A 7 -12.06 -8.11 -3.26
N LYS A 8 -10.78 -8.46 -3.44
CA LYS A 8 -10.38 -9.63 -4.24
C LYS A 8 -9.64 -10.61 -3.37
N VAL A 9 -9.96 -11.90 -3.51
CA VAL A 9 -9.16 -12.94 -2.87
C VAL A 9 -7.83 -13.02 -3.62
N VAL A 10 -6.73 -12.77 -2.92
CA VAL A 10 -5.37 -12.80 -3.48
C VAL A 10 -4.81 -14.21 -3.37
N GLU A 11 -5.03 -14.87 -2.24
CA GLU A 11 -4.50 -16.19 -1.95
C GLU A 11 -5.40 -16.92 -0.94
N ILE A 12 -5.57 -18.22 -1.12
CA ILE A 12 -6.23 -19.10 -0.15
C ILE A 12 -5.25 -20.22 0.18
N THR A 13 -4.99 -20.42 1.46
CA THR A 13 -4.19 -21.52 2.00
C THR A 13 -5.06 -22.32 2.97
N GLU A 14 -4.60 -23.49 3.41
CA GLU A 14 -5.38 -24.36 4.30
C GLU A 14 -5.85 -23.68 5.60
N ASP A 15 -5.06 -22.74 6.14
CA ASP A 15 -5.34 -22.06 7.41
C ASP A 15 -5.56 -20.54 7.27
N LYS A 16 -5.40 -19.97 6.07
CA LYS A 16 -5.37 -18.52 5.86
C LYS A 16 -6.03 -18.07 4.57
N ILE A 17 -6.69 -16.91 4.60
CA ILE A 17 -7.25 -16.25 3.42
C ILE A 17 -6.66 -14.85 3.33
N LYS A 18 -6.03 -14.52 2.20
CA LYS A 18 -5.55 -13.17 1.92
C LYS A 18 -6.56 -12.39 1.08
N LEU A 19 -7.07 -11.31 1.65
CA LEU A 19 -8.01 -10.39 1.00
C LEU A 19 -7.29 -9.13 0.55
N GLY A 20 -7.34 -8.88 -0.74
CA GLY A 20 -6.88 -7.65 -1.38
C GLY A 20 -7.90 -6.54 -1.17
N VAL A 21 -7.49 -5.47 -0.49
CA VAL A 21 -8.30 -4.26 -0.25
C VAL A 21 -7.62 -3.03 -0.87
N PRO A 22 -8.37 -2.00 -1.29
CA PRO A 22 -7.79 -0.86 -2.00
C PRO A 22 -7.06 0.14 -1.09
N SER A 23 -7.34 0.16 0.22
CA SER A 23 -6.68 1.04 1.19
C SER A 23 -6.75 0.48 2.62
N GLN A 24 -6.00 1.08 3.54
CA GLN A 24 -6.05 0.75 4.97
C GLN A 24 -7.43 1.03 5.58
N PHE A 25 -8.05 2.18 5.25
CA PHE A 25 -9.40 2.52 5.73
C PHE A 25 -10.45 1.47 5.34
N PHE A 26 -10.30 0.82 4.19
CA PHE A 26 -11.18 -0.29 3.79
C PHE A 26 -11.06 -1.46 4.75
N TYR A 27 -9.84 -1.87 5.09
CA TYR A 27 -9.60 -2.93 6.05
C TYR A 27 -10.19 -2.59 7.43
N GLU A 28 -9.87 -1.41 7.97
CA GLU A 28 -10.36 -0.98 9.29
C GLU A 28 -11.89 -0.99 9.34
N TRP A 29 -12.54 -0.46 8.30
CA TRP A 29 -13.99 -0.45 8.20
C TRP A 29 -14.60 -1.86 8.14
N ILE A 30 -13.98 -2.76 7.36
CA ILE A 30 -14.41 -4.15 7.23
C ILE A 30 -14.23 -4.90 8.55
N GLU A 31 -13.14 -4.69 9.25
CA GLU A 31 -12.88 -5.35 10.52
C GLU A 31 -13.86 -4.85 11.61
N GLU A 32 -14.09 -3.55 11.67
CA GLU A 32 -14.98 -2.95 12.67
C GLU A 32 -16.46 -3.34 12.45
N HIS A 33 -16.93 -3.36 11.21
CA HIS A 33 -18.37 -3.54 10.91
C HIS A 33 -18.74 -4.95 10.44
N TYR A 34 -17.78 -5.73 9.91
CA TYR A 34 -18.07 -6.97 9.19
C TYR A 34 -17.18 -8.16 9.58
N SER A 35 -16.33 -8.03 10.61
CA SER A 35 -15.49 -9.13 11.10
C SER A 35 -16.28 -10.38 11.49
N GLU A 36 -17.40 -10.21 12.20
CA GLU A 36 -18.25 -11.34 12.61
C GLU A 36 -18.88 -12.04 11.40
N LEU A 37 -19.42 -11.27 10.45
CA LEU A 37 -20.00 -11.80 9.22
C LEU A 37 -18.96 -12.56 8.40
N LEU A 38 -17.75 -12.01 8.29
CA LEU A 38 -16.63 -12.67 7.61
C LEU A 38 -16.28 -14.00 8.28
N ASN A 39 -16.13 -14.01 9.61
CA ASN A 39 -15.81 -15.22 10.36
C ASN A 39 -16.89 -16.31 10.18
N ILE A 40 -18.17 -15.95 10.26
CA ILE A 40 -19.28 -16.89 10.03
C ILE A 40 -19.24 -17.43 8.60
N SER A 41 -19.06 -16.55 7.62
CA SER A 41 -19.03 -16.94 6.20
C SER A 41 -17.87 -17.86 5.89
N ILE A 42 -16.67 -17.56 6.41
CA ILE A 42 -15.47 -18.37 6.24
C ILE A 42 -15.65 -19.74 6.90
N LYS A 43 -16.19 -19.75 8.12
CA LYS A 43 -16.47 -21.01 8.84
C LYS A 43 -17.48 -21.86 8.09
N ASN A 44 -18.51 -21.28 7.49
CA ASN A 44 -19.51 -22.01 6.71
C ASN A 44 -18.95 -22.56 5.39
N VAL A 45 -18.06 -21.82 4.72
CA VAL A 45 -17.50 -22.23 3.42
C VAL A 45 -16.40 -23.29 3.60
N PHE A 46 -15.52 -23.11 4.59
CA PHE A 46 -14.35 -23.98 4.78
C PHE A 46 -14.51 -25.00 5.91
N ASN A 47 -15.64 -24.97 6.65
CA ASN A 47 -15.88 -25.79 7.86
C ASN A 47 -14.76 -25.66 8.92
N LYS A 48 -13.97 -24.59 8.84
CA LYS A 48 -12.80 -24.30 9.69
C LYS A 48 -12.67 -22.80 9.89
N SER A 49 -12.05 -22.40 11.00
CA SER A 49 -11.66 -21.01 11.23
C SER A 49 -10.34 -20.72 10.52
N LEU A 50 -10.40 -19.98 9.40
CA LEU A 50 -9.20 -19.50 8.73
C LEU A 50 -8.87 -18.09 9.21
N GLN A 51 -7.58 -17.77 9.34
CA GLN A 51 -7.15 -16.40 9.64
C GLN A 51 -7.30 -15.53 8.39
N VAL A 52 -7.92 -14.37 8.56
CA VAL A 52 -8.07 -13.38 7.50
C VAL A 52 -6.89 -12.42 7.54
N GLU A 53 -6.06 -12.44 6.51
CA GLU A 53 -4.99 -11.48 6.29
C GLU A 53 -5.43 -10.48 5.22
N TYR A 54 -5.10 -9.20 5.43
CA TYR A 54 -5.43 -8.14 4.47
C TYR A 54 -4.16 -7.66 3.77
N GLN A 55 -4.24 -7.53 2.45
CA GLN A 55 -3.18 -6.96 1.63
C GLN A 55 -3.71 -5.74 0.88
N ILE A 56 -2.99 -4.62 0.97
CA ILE A 56 -3.35 -3.43 0.19
C ILE A 56 -2.94 -3.67 -1.26
N VAL A 57 -3.93 -3.80 -2.15
CA VAL A 57 -3.72 -3.98 -3.59
C VAL A 57 -4.06 -2.68 -4.30
N PHE A 58 -3.04 -1.92 -4.66
CA PHE A 58 -3.21 -0.79 -5.56
C PHE A 58 -3.58 -1.34 -6.94
N THR A 59 -4.83 -1.13 -7.37
CA THR A 59 -5.27 -1.45 -8.73
C THR A 59 -4.72 -0.41 -9.73
N ASN A 60 -3.40 -0.16 -9.70
CA ASN A 60 -2.76 0.42 -10.87
C ASN A 60 -2.79 -0.65 -11.95
N ASN A 61 -3.71 -0.51 -12.91
CA ASN A 61 -3.71 -1.24 -14.17
C ASN A 61 -2.50 -0.81 -15.02
N LEU A 62 -1.29 -1.02 -14.51
CA LEU A 62 -0.04 -0.89 -15.23
C LEU A 62 0.58 -2.29 -15.30
N LYS A 63 0.35 -2.95 -16.44
CA LYS A 63 1.13 -4.11 -16.84
C LYS A 63 2.61 -3.73 -16.85
N LYS A 64 3.41 -4.17 -15.87
CA LYS A 64 4.78 -4.70 -16.07
C LYS A 64 5.47 -5.15 -14.76
N LYS A 65 5.85 -6.43 -14.78
CA LYS A 65 7.12 -7.05 -14.38
C LYS A 65 7.81 -6.65 -13.05
N ASN A 66 8.04 -7.69 -12.25
CA ASN A 66 9.06 -7.87 -11.22
C ASN A 66 8.75 -7.26 -9.85
N SER A 67 7.87 -7.92 -9.10
CA SER A 67 7.81 -7.79 -7.65
C SER A 67 9.09 -8.36 -7.02
N LYS A 68 9.99 -7.46 -6.61
CA LYS A 68 11.06 -7.77 -5.66
C LYS A 68 10.38 -7.98 -4.31
N VAL A 69 10.24 -9.23 -3.90
CA VAL A 69 9.68 -9.61 -2.60
C VAL A 69 10.68 -9.24 -1.52
N ILE A 70 10.32 -8.30 -0.65
CA ILE A 70 11.08 -8.00 0.57
C ILE A 70 10.52 -8.92 1.65
N SER A 71 11.27 -9.98 1.94
CA SER A 71 11.02 -10.89 3.08
C SER A 71 11.76 -10.34 4.30
N LEU A 72 11.06 -10.10 5.42
CA LEU A 72 11.71 -9.82 6.71
C LEU A 72 12.09 -11.14 7.42
N PRO A 73 13.13 -11.15 8.27
CA PRO A 73 13.98 -12.31 8.46
C PRO A 73 13.54 -13.26 9.59
N GLY A 74 13.29 -14.51 9.23
CA GLY A 74 13.17 -15.65 10.13
C GLY A 74 14.32 -16.63 9.91
N ASN A 75 15.39 -16.45 10.69
CA ASN A 75 16.42 -17.40 11.11
C ASN A 75 16.68 -18.61 10.17
N ASN A 76 17.66 -18.49 9.26
CA ASN A 76 18.43 -19.65 8.81
C ASN A 76 19.84 -19.23 8.35
N LYS A 77 20.77 -20.15 8.59
CA LYS A 77 22.21 -19.95 8.76
C LYS A 77 22.87 -19.54 7.43
N ILE A 78 23.61 -18.45 7.45
CA ILE A 78 24.41 -17.96 6.31
C ILE A 78 25.75 -18.72 6.33
N PRO A 79 26.14 -19.44 5.27
CA PRO A 79 27.52 -19.92 5.13
C PRO A 79 28.44 -18.70 4.92
N LEU A 80 29.42 -18.56 5.80
CA LEU A 80 30.46 -17.55 5.74
C LEU A 80 31.29 -17.74 4.46
N ASN A 81 31.00 -16.97 3.42
CA ASN A 81 31.97 -16.65 2.38
C ASN A 81 32.22 -15.15 2.46
N GLN A 82 33.26 -14.76 3.21
CA GLN A 82 33.77 -13.40 3.25
C GLN A 82 34.39 -13.08 1.89
N GLN A 83 33.57 -12.57 0.98
CA GLN A 83 34.04 -11.71 -0.09
C GLN A 83 33.94 -10.28 0.43
N PHE A 84 35.10 -9.64 0.61
CA PHE A 84 35.18 -8.23 0.96
C PHE A 84 34.39 -7.44 -0.10
N ILE A 85 33.34 -6.75 0.31
CA ILE A 85 32.61 -5.82 -0.55
C ILE A 85 33.51 -4.61 -0.70
N GLU A 86 34.19 -4.52 -1.84
CA GLU A 86 34.79 -3.28 -2.32
C GLU A 86 33.64 -2.30 -2.53
N PHE A 87 33.62 -1.22 -1.75
CA PHE A 87 32.58 -0.21 -1.87
C PHE A 87 32.84 0.59 -3.14
N ASP A 88 32.13 0.24 -4.21
CA ASP A 88 31.99 1.12 -5.37
C ASP A 88 31.43 2.47 -4.89
N PRO A 89 31.92 3.61 -5.43
CA PRO A 89 31.39 4.92 -5.08
C PRO A 89 29.88 4.93 -5.34
N ILE A 90 29.11 5.35 -4.32
CA ILE A 90 27.66 5.42 -4.37
C ILE A 90 27.28 6.41 -5.48
N GLU A 91 27.02 5.90 -6.67
CA GLU A 91 26.42 6.66 -7.75
C GLU A 91 24.99 6.96 -7.30
N ILE A 92 24.76 8.20 -6.83
CA ILE A 92 23.43 8.71 -6.51
C ILE A 92 22.69 8.81 -7.85
N LYS A 93 22.19 7.69 -8.34
CA LYS A 93 21.13 7.71 -9.34
C LYS A 93 19.97 8.40 -8.67
N GLU A 94 19.66 9.60 -9.17
CA GLU A 94 18.41 10.29 -8.88
C GLU A 94 17.32 9.23 -8.96
N ARG A 95 16.83 8.80 -7.78
CA ARG A 95 15.72 7.86 -7.73
C ARG A 95 14.58 8.66 -8.34
N GLN A 96 14.29 8.39 -9.61
CA GLN A 96 13.12 8.92 -10.28
C GLN A 96 11.94 8.47 -9.43
N PHE A 97 11.47 9.36 -8.58
CA PHE A 97 10.33 9.13 -7.74
C PHE A 97 9.14 9.18 -8.69
N GLU A 98 8.73 8.02 -9.18
CA GLU A 98 7.51 7.91 -9.95
C GLU A 98 6.34 8.20 -8.99
N SER A 99 5.95 9.47 -8.97
CA SER A 99 4.79 9.93 -8.21
C SER A 99 3.56 9.22 -8.78
N ASN A 100 2.96 8.32 -8.00
CA ASN A 100 1.71 7.63 -8.34
C ASN A 100 0.48 8.57 -8.35
N LEU A 101 0.70 9.89 -8.32
CA LEU A 101 -0.35 10.90 -8.35
C LEU A 101 -0.87 11.07 -9.78
N ASN A 102 -2.18 11.28 -9.92
CA ASN A 102 -2.77 11.58 -11.21
C ASN A 102 -2.33 13.00 -11.65
N PRO A 103 -1.62 13.15 -12.78
CA PRO A 103 -1.08 14.44 -13.22
C PRO A 103 -2.16 15.47 -13.58
N ARG A 104 -3.43 15.04 -13.73
CA ARG A 104 -4.56 15.96 -13.93
C ARG A 104 -4.90 16.75 -12.67
N TYR A 105 -4.52 16.26 -11.49
CA TYR A 105 -4.79 16.87 -10.20
C TYR A 105 -3.51 17.51 -9.67
N SER A 106 -3.13 18.64 -10.27
CA SER A 106 -2.09 19.54 -9.77
C SER A 106 -2.71 20.78 -9.12
N PHE A 107 -1.90 21.57 -8.41
CA PHE A 107 -2.32 22.87 -7.88
C PHE A 107 -2.79 23.84 -8.99
N ASP A 108 -2.26 23.70 -10.20
CA ASP A 108 -2.63 24.50 -11.37
C ASP A 108 -4.05 24.22 -11.84
N ASN A 109 -4.49 22.97 -11.73
CA ASN A 109 -5.82 22.51 -12.16
C ASN A 109 -6.83 22.40 -11.01
N PHE A 110 -6.46 22.84 -9.80
CA PHE A 110 -7.33 22.79 -8.63
C PHE A 110 -8.42 23.88 -8.71
N ILE A 111 -9.69 23.46 -8.75
CA ILE A 111 -10.83 24.37 -8.82
C ILE A 111 -10.99 25.10 -7.47
N THR A 112 -10.87 26.42 -7.49
CA THR A 112 -10.97 27.28 -6.29
C THR A 112 -12.26 28.07 -6.21
N GLY A 113 -12.75 28.25 -4.98
CA GLY A 113 -13.79 29.21 -4.59
C GLY A 113 -13.56 29.68 -3.15
N ASP A 114 -14.38 30.61 -2.66
CA ASP A 114 -14.17 31.27 -1.36
C ASP A 114 -14.01 30.28 -0.19
N SER A 115 -14.72 29.15 -0.25
CA SER A 115 -14.68 28.11 0.79
C SER A 115 -13.39 27.29 0.84
N ASN A 116 -12.57 27.26 -0.22
CA ASN A 116 -11.36 26.41 -0.28
C ASN A 116 -10.07 27.20 -0.49
N GLN A 117 -10.15 28.53 -0.58
CA GLN A 117 -9.03 29.43 -0.80
C GLN A 117 -7.97 29.30 0.32
N LEU A 118 -8.40 29.28 1.58
CA LEU A 118 -7.49 29.17 2.73
C LEU A 118 -6.69 27.86 2.71
N ALA A 119 -7.37 26.73 2.45
CA ALA A 119 -6.73 25.42 2.40
C ALA A 119 -5.72 25.31 1.25
N LYS A 120 -6.04 25.87 0.07
CA LYS A 120 -5.12 25.93 -1.06
C LYS A 120 -3.86 26.72 -0.70
N SER A 121 -4.01 27.92 -0.13
CA SER A 121 -2.88 28.77 0.22
C SER A 121 -1.96 28.12 1.27
N ALA A 122 -2.54 27.47 2.27
CA ALA A 122 -1.76 26.75 3.29
C ALA A 122 -0.98 25.58 2.68
N ALA A 123 -1.62 24.75 1.85
CA ALA A 123 -0.98 23.62 1.20
C ALA A 123 0.17 24.05 0.26
N LEU A 124 -0.03 25.15 -0.47
CA LEU A 124 0.96 25.73 -1.37
C LEU A 124 2.17 26.25 -0.58
N ALA A 125 1.94 27.01 0.49
CA ALA A 125 3.01 27.51 1.36
C ALA A 125 3.87 26.38 1.94
N VAL A 126 3.26 25.26 2.34
CA VAL A 126 4.01 24.09 2.83
C VAL A 126 4.80 23.45 1.69
N ALA A 127 4.21 23.29 0.51
CA ALA A 127 4.88 22.70 -0.65
C ALA A 127 6.12 23.49 -1.07
N GLU A 128 6.06 24.82 -1.03
CA GLU A 128 7.19 25.70 -1.38
C GLU A 128 8.29 25.72 -0.30
N ASN A 129 7.93 25.57 0.98
CA ASN A 129 8.86 25.69 2.11
C ASN A 129 9.44 24.36 2.62
N ILE A 130 9.28 23.25 1.89
CA ILE A 130 9.91 21.95 2.22
C ILE A 130 11.45 22.04 2.31
N ALA A 131 12.06 23.04 1.67
CA ALA A 131 13.52 23.22 1.66
C ALA A 131 14.10 23.89 2.92
N SER A 132 13.27 24.50 3.79
CA SER A 132 13.78 25.31 4.91
C SER A 132 14.06 24.52 6.20
N THR A 133 13.69 23.24 6.25
CA THR A 133 13.83 22.37 7.45
C THR A 133 14.83 21.22 7.28
N SER A 134 15.74 21.28 6.30
CA SER A 134 16.87 20.33 6.19
C SER A 134 18.10 20.77 6.96
#